data_AF-A0A0Q0WFG2-F1
#
_entry.id   AF-A0A0Q0WFG2-F1
#
_cell.length_a   1.000
_cell.length_b   1.000
_cell.length_c   1.000
_cell.angle_alpha   90.00
_cell.angle_beta   90.00
_cell.angle_gamma   90.00
#
_symmetry.space_group_name_H-M   'P 1'
#
loop_
_entity.id
_entity.type
_entity.pdbx_description
1 polymer ?
#
loop_
_entity_poly.entity_id
_entity_poly.type
_entity_poly.pdbx_seq_one_letter_code
_entity_poly.pdbx_strand_id
1 'polypeptide(L)'
;MAQTMLTGTYRLVHRDNNDNTLAELLEKHSSEFGGTVGTPNTDPQKMPKVKPTTRSIREDDKLVVMFKPDTTVTEHTTSTAATNTVRVPVRIKNLRSNFAFEKTLTTIDFTDRRAYANSQAWTANVWYDIFSLTLGAQLEMRLGHGIQDARVDSALNLQKDVTTS
;
A
#
# COMPACT_ATOMS: atom_id res chain seq x y z
N MET A 1 -20.33 11.15 -14.58
CA MET A 1 -19.68 10.45 -13.45
C MET A 1 -18.33 11.07 -13.25
N ALA A 2 -18.05 11.58 -12.05
CA ALA A 2 -16.77 12.18 -11.72
C ALA A 2 -15.91 11.15 -10.96
N GLN A 3 -14.60 11.16 -11.19
CA GLN A 3 -13.67 10.47 -10.30
C GLN A 3 -13.39 11.36 -9.10
N THR A 4 -13.31 10.75 -7.92
CA THR A 4 -12.96 11.40 -6.67
C THR A 4 -11.74 10.69 -6.10
N MET A 5 -10.66 11.44 -5.84
CA MET A 5 -9.51 10.93 -5.10
C MET A 5 -9.88 10.83 -3.63
N LEU A 6 -9.75 9.64 -3.05
CA LEU A 6 -9.93 9.45 -1.63
C LEU A 6 -8.70 10.00 -0.90
N THR A 7 -8.94 10.97 -0.03
CA THR A 7 -7.93 11.54 0.87
C THR A 7 -8.02 10.90 2.25
N GLY A 8 -6.88 10.72 2.89
CA GLY A 8 -6.82 10.06 4.18
C GLY A 8 -5.45 9.56 4.57
N THR A 9 -5.41 8.81 5.67
CA THR A 9 -4.18 8.22 6.20
C THR A 9 -3.99 6.81 5.69
N TYR A 10 -2.82 6.52 5.14
CA TYR A 10 -2.38 5.18 4.75
C TYR A 10 -1.44 4.60 5.80
N ARG A 11 -1.54 3.29 6.03
CA ARG A 11 -0.69 2.57 6.97
C ARG A 11 -0.24 1.24 6.39
N LEU A 12 1.05 0.92 6.54
CA LEU A 12 1.59 -0.41 6.27
C LEU A 12 1.68 -1.20 7.56
N VAL A 13 1.09 -2.39 7.59
CA VAL A 13 0.97 -3.21 8.79
C VAL A 13 1.52 -4.61 8.53
N HIS A 14 2.32 -5.10 9.47
CA HIS A 14 2.73 -6.50 9.56
C HIS A 14 1.66 -7.25 10.35
N ARG A 15 1.03 -8.24 9.73
CA ARG A 15 0.08 -9.15 10.37
C ARG A 15 0.56 -10.58 10.31
N ASP A 16 0.14 -11.40 11.27
CA ASP A 16 0.32 -12.84 11.20
C ASP A 16 -0.67 -13.48 10.22
N ASN A 17 -0.57 -14.80 10.02
CA ASN A 17 -1.49 -15.54 9.17
C ASN A 17 -2.96 -15.49 9.66
N ASN A 18 -3.18 -15.29 10.97
CA ASN A 18 -4.52 -15.16 11.57
C ASN A 18 -5.08 -13.73 11.52
N ASP A 19 -4.43 -12.83 10.77
CA ASP A 19 -4.79 -11.41 10.64
C ASP A 19 -4.67 -10.61 11.95
N ASN A 20 -3.89 -11.09 12.93
CA ASN A 20 -3.52 -10.30 14.09
C ASN A 20 -2.44 -9.28 13.71
N THR A 21 -2.60 -8.05 14.18
CA THR A 21 -1.59 -7.01 13.94
C THR A 21 -0.38 -7.22 14.84
N LEU A 22 0.76 -7.51 14.23
CA LEU A 22 2.03 -7.69 14.93
C LEU A 22 2.80 -6.37 15.06
N ALA A 23 2.75 -5.50 14.05
CA ALA A 23 3.24 -4.11 14.15
C ALA A 23 2.74 -3.23 13.01
N GLU A 24 2.77 -1.94 13.29
CA GLU A 24 2.63 -0.86 12.32
C GLU A 24 4.03 -0.49 11.82
N LEU A 25 4.25 -0.56 10.51
CA LEU A 25 5.57 -0.37 9.91
C LEU A 25 5.76 1.06 9.41
N LEU A 26 4.69 1.69 8.94
CA LEU A 26 4.70 3.05 8.42
C LEU A 26 3.28 3.63 8.44
N GLU A 27 3.16 4.91 8.71
CA GLU A 27 1.92 5.68 8.57
C GLU A 27 2.21 7.00 7.86
N LYS A 28 1.38 7.33 6.86
CA LYS A 28 1.55 8.50 5.99
C LYS A 28 0.22 9.05 5.53
N HIS A 29 0.09 10.37 5.48
CA HIS A 29 -1.11 11.01 4.96
C HIS A 29 -1.08 11.10 3.43
N SER A 30 -2.24 11.03 2.78
CA SER A 30 -2.35 11.06 1.31
C SER A 30 -1.74 12.33 0.70
N SER A 31 -1.74 13.44 1.44
CA SER A 31 -1.12 14.71 1.04
C SER A 31 0.40 14.61 0.83
N GLU A 32 1.07 13.63 1.44
CA GLU A 32 2.52 13.44 1.27
C GLU A 32 2.88 12.86 -0.09
N PHE A 33 1.93 12.23 -0.80
CA PHE A 33 2.18 11.59 -2.11
C PHE A 33 1.97 12.55 -3.30
N GLY A 34 1.26 13.66 -3.10
CA GLY A 34 1.18 14.78 -4.05
C GLY A 34 0.54 14.49 -5.41
N GLY A 35 -0.28 13.43 -5.52
CA GLY A 35 -1.05 13.12 -6.74
C GLY A 35 -2.33 13.94 -6.88
N THR A 36 -2.87 14.00 -8.09
CA THR A 36 -4.19 14.57 -8.40
C THR A 36 -5.13 13.48 -8.91
N VAL A 37 -6.44 13.75 -8.93
CA VAL A 37 -7.46 12.79 -9.39
C VAL A 37 -7.07 12.22 -10.76
N GLY A 38 -7.07 10.89 -10.88
CA GLY A 38 -6.73 10.16 -12.10
C GLY A 38 -5.27 10.27 -12.55
N THR A 39 -4.46 11.05 -11.83
CA THR A 39 -3.08 11.42 -12.21
C THR A 39 -2.16 11.32 -10.98
N PRO A 40 -1.76 10.08 -10.60
CA PRO A 40 -0.80 9.87 -9.54
C PRO A 40 0.53 10.54 -9.85
N ASN A 41 1.15 11.14 -8.83
CA ASN A 41 2.52 11.62 -8.96
C ASN A 41 3.44 10.42 -9.18
N THR A 42 4.12 10.36 -10.32
CA THR A 42 5.01 9.26 -10.69
C THR A 42 6.48 9.62 -10.54
N ASP A 43 6.81 10.87 -10.19
CA ASP A 43 8.17 11.35 -10.00
C ASP A 43 8.76 10.80 -8.69
N PRO A 44 9.71 9.84 -8.75
CA PRO A 44 10.25 9.21 -7.55
C PRO A 44 11.00 10.18 -6.64
N GLN A 45 11.44 11.34 -7.15
CA GLN A 45 12.17 12.33 -6.36
C GLN A 45 11.25 13.11 -5.42
N LYS A 46 9.97 13.25 -5.80
CA LYS A 46 8.96 13.98 -5.02
C LYS A 46 8.16 13.09 -4.07
N MET A 47 8.40 11.78 -4.11
CA MET A 47 7.70 10.82 -3.27
C MET A 47 8.37 10.67 -1.90
N PRO A 48 7.57 10.41 -0.86
CA PRO A 48 8.08 10.16 0.48
C PRO A 48 9.01 8.94 0.48
N LYS A 49 10.16 9.11 1.13
CA LYS A 49 11.21 8.10 1.18
C LYS A 49 11.00 7.14 2.34
N VAL A 50 11.05 5.83 2.07
CA VAL A 50 10.94 4.81 3.12
C VAL A 50 12.33 4.36 3.55
N LYS A 51 12.64 4.57 4.82
CA LYS A 51 13.89 4.06 5.41
C LYS A 51 13.77 2.56 5.65
N PRO A 52 14.88 1.80 5.53
CA PRO A 52 14.89 0.38 5.84
C PRO A 52 14.37 0.13 7.26
N THR A 53 13.36 -0.72 7.39
CA THR A 53 12.87 -1.12 8.72
C THR A 53 13.78 -2.21 9.28
N THR A 54 14.02 -2.17 10.60
CA THR A 54 14.70 -3.25 11.31
C THR A 54 13.79 -4.48 11.44
N ARG A 55 12.48 -4.26 11.44
CA ARG A 55 11.48 -5.33 11.55
C ARG A 55 11.33 -6.08 10.24
N SER A 56 11.31 -7.39 10.35
CA SER A 56 11.13 -8.34 9.25
C SER A 56 9.77 -9.01 9.34
N ILE A 57 9.10 -9.09 8.20
CA ILE A 57 7.94 -9.95 7.96
C ILE A 57 8.50 -11.32 7.56
N ARG A 58 7.99 -12.39 8.17
CA ARG A 58 8.48 -13.75 7.93
C ARG A 58 7.50 -14.54 7.05
N GLU A 59 7.85 -15.78 6.75
CA GLU A 59 6.99 -16.68 5.98
C GLU A 59 5.58 -16.78 6.59
N ASP A 60 4.58 -16.93 5.73
CA ASP A 60 3.15 -17.01 6.05
C ASP A 60 2.53 -15.77 6.71
N ASP A 61 3.34 -14.79 7.12
CA ASP A 61 2.87 -13.48 7.55
C ASP A 61 2.44 -12.61 6.37
N LYS A 62 1.69 -11.55 6.68
CA LYS A 62 1.09 -10.65 5.72
C LYS A 62 1.62 -9.22 5.86
N LEU A 63 1.89 -8.59 4.72
CA LEU A 63 1.96 -7.13 4.61
C LEU A 63 0.58 -6.62 4.19
N VAL A 64 -0.02 -5.77 5.01
CA VAL A 64 -1.35 -5.18 4.74
C VAL A 64 -1.21 -3.67 4.56
N VAL A 65 -1.79 -3.16 3.49
CA VAL A 65 -2.00 -1.72 3.30
C VAL A 65 -3.39 -1.39 3.82
N MET A 66 -3.44 -0.54 4.83
CA MET A 66 -4.66 -0.02 5.41
C MET A 66 -4.86 1.44 5.00
N PHE A 67 -6.11 1.85 4.89
CA PHE A 67 -6.49 3.22 4.56
C PHE A 67 -7.62 3.70 5.47
N LYS A 68 -7.49 4.92 5.98
CA LYS A 68 -8.48 5.62 6.80
C LYS A 68 -8.85 6.92 6.09
N PRO A 69 -10.04 7.02 5.47
CA PRO A 69 -10.44 8.22 4.75
C PRO A 69 -10.75 9.38 5.70
N ASP A 70 -10.46 10.60 5.27
CA ASP A 70 -10.76 11.82 6.04
C ASP A 70 -12.25 12.15 6.02
N THR A 71 -12.89 11.91 4.88
CA THR A 71 -14.30 12.24 4.63
C THR A 71 -15.07 11.01 4.19
N THR A 72 -16.37 10.98 4.50
CA THR A 72 -17.24 9.90 4.05
C THR A 72 -17.48 10.02 2.55
N VAL A 73 -17.19 8.96 1.79
CA VAL A 73 -17.40 8.89 0.34
C VAL A 73 -18.13 7.61 -0.02
N THR A 74 -19.18 7.72 -0.81
CA THR A 74 -19.94 6.56 -1.31
C THR A 74 -19.61 6.35 -2.77
N GLU A 75 -19.09 5.17 -3.12
CA GLU A 75 -18.80 4.83 -4.51
C GLU A 75 -20.08 4.71 -5.33
N HIS A 76 -19.99 4.94 -6.65
CA HIS A 76 -21.12 4.68 -7.53
C HIS A 76 -21.45 3.18 -7.62
N THR A 77 -22.72 2.82 -7.80
CA THR A 77 -23.18 1.42 -7.90
C THR A 77 -22.64 0.67 -9.11
N THR A 78 -22.24 1.39 -10.17
CA THR A 78 -21.60 0.84 -11.37
C THR A 78 -20.10 1.16 -11.47
N SER A 79 -19.43 1.41 -10.34
CA SER A 79 -17.99 1.69 -10.28
C SER A 79 -17.19 0.54 -10.92
N THR A 80 -16.65 0.76 -12.12
CA THR A 80 -15.85 -0.22 -12.88
C THR A 80 -14.35 0.08 -12.89
N ALA A 81 -13.92 1.24 -12.39
CA ALA A 81 -12.52 1.64 -12.38
C ALA A 81 -12.17 2.42 -11.12
N ALA A 82 -11.49 1.75 -10.18
CA ALA A 82 -10.68 2.45 -9.19
C ALA A 82 -9.26 2.55 -9.73
N THR A 83 -8.78 3.76 -10.00
CA THR A 83 -7.37 3.97 -10.34
C THR A 83 -6.59 3.89 -9.04
N ASN A 84 -6.05 2.70 -8.75
CA ASN A 84 -5.21 2.48 -7.58
C ASN A 84 -3.73 2.55 -8.00
N THR A 85 -2.92 3.27 -7.23
CA THR A 85 -1.46 3.24 -7.37
C THR A 85 -0.85 2.86 -6.03
N VAL A 86 -0.02 1.83 -6.07
CA VAL A 86 0.76 1.33 -4.94
C VAL A 86 2.18 1.14 -5.43
N ARG A 87 3.14 1.70 -4.70
CA ARG A 87 4.57 1.44 -4.87
C ARG A 87 5.20 1.34 -3.50
N VAL A 88 5.63 0.14 -3.11
CA VAL A 88 6.26 -0.10 -1.81
C VAL A 88 7.65 -0.69 -2.03
N PRO A 89 8.74 0.06 -1.73
CA PRO A 89 10.08 -0.49 -1.80
C PRO A 89 10.28 -1.51 -0.67
N VAL A 90 10.76 -2.70 -1.02
CA VAL A 90 11.02 -3.79 -0.07
C VAL A 90 12.34 -4.48 -0.41
N ARG A 91 12.94 -5.07 0.61
CA ARG A 91 14.05 -6.01 0.48
C ARG A 91 13.55 -7.40 0.85
N ILE A 92 13.73 -8.35 -0.07
CA ILE A 92 13.33 -9.75 0.11
C ILE A 92 14.59 -10.59 0.24
N LYS A 93 14.61 -11.47 1.22
CA LYS A 93 15.68 -12.41 1.51
C LYS A 93 15.13 -13.82 1.45
N ASN A 94 15.81 -14.70 0.72
CA ASN A 94 15.56 -16.13 0.80
C ASN A 94 16.29 -16.72 2.01
N LEU A 95 15.55 -17.35 2.91
CA LEU A 95 16.08 -17.91 4.16
C LEU A 95 16.96 -19.14 3.93
N ARG A 96 16.72 -19.90 2.86
CA ARG A 96 17.49 -21.10 2.51
C ARG A 96 18.83 -20.77 1.86
N SER A 97 18.84 -19.87 0.87
CA SER A 97 20.06 -19.51 0.13
C SER A 97 20.81 -18.31 0.72
N ASN A 98 20.22 -17.63 1.71
CA ASN A 98 20.71 -16.38 2.30
C ASN A 98 20.86 -15.22 1.29
N PHE A 99 20.39 -15.39 0.06
CA PHE A 99 20.41 -14.36 -0.98
C PHE A 99 19.34 -13.31 -0.71
N ALA A 100 19.68 -12.03 -0.87
CA ALA A 100 18.75 -10.92 -0.69
C ALA A 100 18.77 -10.01 -1.91
N PHE A 101 17.58 -9.55 -2.32
CA PHE A 101 17.39 -8.64 -3.45
C PHE A 101 16.36 -7.57 -3.10
N GLU A 102 16.43 -6.46 -3.83
CA GLU A 102 15.52 -5.33 -3.69
C GLU A 102 14.43 -5.44 -4.76
N LYS A 103 13.20 -5.13 -4.36
CA LYS A 103 12.04 -5.11 -5.23
C LYS A 103 11.14 -3.94 -4.86
N THR A 104 10.50 -3.34 -5.85
CA THR A 104 9.41 -2.39 -5.61
C THR A 104 8.10 -3.09 -5.88
N LEU A 105 7.32 -3.32 -4.84
CA LEU A 105 5.99 -3.92 -4.97
C LEU A 105 5.06 -2.91 -5.61
N THR A 106 4.27 -3.37 -6.58
CA THR A 106 3.27 -2.58 -7.28
C THR A 106 1.87 -3.16 -7.02
N THR A 107 0.81 -2.49 -7.49
CA THR A 107 -0.57 -2.97 -7.29
C THR A 107 -0.80 -4.42 -7.72
N ILE A 108 -0.09 -4.91 -8.73
CA ILE A 108 -0.22 -6.30 -9.23
C ILE A 108 0.34 -7.34 -8.25
N ASP A 109 1.25 -6.94 -7.35
CA ASP A 109 1.82 -7.83 -6.35
C ASP A 109 0.87 -8.05 -5.15
N PHE A 110 -0.20 -7.26 -5.04
CA PHE A 110 -1.13 -7.34 -3.91
C PHE A 110 -2.48 -7.95 -4.32
N THR A 111 -3.08 -8.66 -3.38
CA THR A 111 -4.49 -9.04 -3.46
C THR A 111 -5.34 -7.87 -2.97
N ASP A 112 -6.28 -7.41 -3.80
CA ASP A 112 -7.29 -6.44 -3.40
C ASP A 112 -8.25 -7.09 -2.40
N ARG A 113 -8.41 -6.46 -1.23
CA ARG A 113 -9.24 -6.97 -0.12
C ARG A 113 -10.67 -6.45 -0.17
N ARG A 114 -11.00 -5.57 -1.13
CA ARG A 114 -12.36 -5.06 -1.28
C ARG A 114 -13.28 -6.15 -1.81
N ALA A 115 -14.46 -6.26 -1.20
CA ALA A 115 -15.55 -7.03 -1.80
C ALA A 115 -16.06 -6.26 -3.02
N TYR A 116 -15.81 -6.74 -4.24
CA TYR A 116 -16.25 -6.13 -5.50
C TYR A 116 -17.78 -6.09 -5.71
N ALA A 117 -18.56 -6.39 -4.67
CA ALA A 117 -20.01 -6.45 -4.75
C ALA A 117 -20.62 -5.16 -4.18
N ASN A 118 -20.92 -4.23 -5.08
CA ASN A 118 -21.73 -3.03 -4.85
C ASN A 118 -20.99 -1.83 -4.22
N SER A 119 -21.49 -0.63 -4.53
CA SER A 119 -21.11 0.67 -3.95
C SER A 119 -20.55 0.55 -2.52
N GLN A 120 -19.24 0.75 -2.37
CA GLN A 120 -18.59 0.78 -1.06
C GLN A 120 -18.78 2.16 -0.43
N ALA A 121 -19.29 2.20 0.79
CA ALA A 121 -19.26 3.41 1.62
C ALA A 121 -17.95 3.45 2.41
N TRP A 122 -17.08 4.40 2.05
CA TRP A 122 -15.88 4.77 2.79
C TRP A 122 -16.31 5.70 3.90
N THR A 123 -16.46 5.20 5.12
CA THR A 123 -16.85 6.03 6.28
C THR A 123 -15.62 6.76 6.81
N ALA A 124 -15.75 8.07 7.03
CA ALA A 124 -14.69 8.88 7.61
C ALA A 124 -14.14 8.25 8.90
N ASN A 125 -12.83 8.31 9.06
CA ASN A 125 -12.10 7.85 10.25
C ASN A 125 -12.17 6.34 10.56
N VAL A 126 -12.68 5.51 9.66
CA VAL A 126 -12.68 4.05 9.80
C VAL A 126 -11.50 3.44 9.04
N TRP A 127 -10.81 2.48 9.64
CA TRP A 127 -9.73 1.77 8.98
C TRP A 127 -10.27 0.66 8.06
N TYR A 128 -9.81 0.67 6.81
CA TYR A 128 -10.11 -0.34 5.81
C TYR A 128 -8.83 -1.04 5.35
N ASP A 129 -8.86 -2.36 5.28
CA ASP A 129 -7.82 -3.14 4.61
C ASP A 129 -8.06 -3.06 3.10
N ILE A 130 -7.15 -2.43 2.37
CA ILE A 130 -7.31 -2.22 0.92
C ILE A 130 -6.51 -3.25 0.11
N PHE A 131 -5.31 -3.60 0.57
CA PHE A 131 -4.43 -4.52 -0.11
C PHE A 131 -3.73 -5.43 0.88
N SER A 132 -3.49 -6.67 0.49
CA SER A 132 -2.67 -7.60 1.27
C SER A 132 -1.73 -8.39 0.39
N LEU A 133 -0.51 -8.63 0.89
CA LEU A 133 0.46 -9.55 0.32
C LEU A 133 0.83 -10.56 1.40
N THR A 134 0.55 -11.84 1.15
CA THR A 134 1.07 -12.94 1.99
C THR A 134 2.46 -13.30 1.51
N LEU A 135 3.41 -13.40 2.44
CA LEU A 135 4.78 -13.76 2.10
C LEU A 135 4.88 -15.28 1.88
N GLY A 136 5.47 -15.68 0.75
CA GLY A 136 5.68 -17.09 0.44
C GLY A 136 6.66 -17.78 1.39
N ALA A 137 6.65 -19.11 1.37
CA ALA A 137 7.53 -19.94 2.19
C ALA A 137 9.02 -19.61 1.98
N GLN A 138 9.82 -19.75 3.04
CA GLN A 138 11.28 -19.52 3.02
C GLN A 138 11.70 -18.10 2.62
N LEU A 139 10.82 -17.13 2.73
CA LEU A 139 11.11 -15.73 2.47
C LEU A 139 11.04 -14.90 3.76
N GLU A 140 11.88 -13.88 3.81
CA GLU A 140 11.84 -12.81 4.80
C GLU A 140 11.80 -11.48 4.05
N MET A 141 10.92 -10.57 4.45
CA MET A 141 10.75 -9.26 3.82
C MET A 141 10.93 -8.13 4.82
N ARG A 142 11.59 -7.05 4.39
CA ARG A 142 11.74 -5.79 5.14
C ARG A 142 11.31 -4.63 4.26
N LEU A 143 10.75 -3.58 4.85
CA LEU A 143 10.45 -2.37 4.10
C LEU A 143 11.73 -1.58 3.82
N GLY A 144 11.74 -0.88 2.69
CA GLY A 144 12.84 -0.05 2.22
C GLY A 144 13.92 -0.82 1.44
N HIS A 145 14.66 -0.08 0.61
CA HIS A 145 15.87 -0.54 -0.07
C HIS A 145 17.11 -0.15 0.75
N GLY A 146 18.13 -0.99 0.73
CA GLY A 146 19.39 -0.77 1.43
C GLY A 146 20.26 0.32 0.79
N ILE A 147 20.20 0.49 -0.53
CA ILE A 147 20.82 1.60 -1.25
C ILE A 147 19.73 2.59 -1.64
N GLN A 148 19.64 3.71 -0.92
CA GLN A 148 18.70 4.78 -1.27
C GLN A 148 19.27 5.63 -2.40
N ASP A 149 19.15 5.20 -3.66
CA ASP A 149 19.29 6.17 -4.76
C ASP A 149 18.10 7.13 -4.70
N ALA A 150 18.39 8.39 -4.38
CA ALA A 150 17.40 9.46 -4.28
C ALA A 150 16.55 9.60 -5.56
N ARG A 151 17.07 9.17 -6.71
CA ARG A 151 16.43 9.30 -8.02
C ARG A 151 15.42 8.21 -8.34
N VAL A 152 15.51 7.02 -7.72
CA VAL A 152 14.74 5.84 -8.18
C VAL A 152 14.21 4.94 -7.06
N ASP A 153 14.98 4.64 -6.01
CA ASP A 153 14.84 3.37 -5.28
C ASP A 153 14.18 3.44 -3.88
N SER A 154 13.53 4.54 -3.51
CA SER A 154 12.93 4.60 -2.15
C SER A 154 11.60 5.32 -2.08
N ALA A 155 10.94 5.45 -3.21
CA ALA A 155 9.72 6.23 -3.36
C ALA A 155 8.47 5.40 -3.03
N LEU A 156 7.75 5.77 -1.97
CA LEU A 156 6.42 5.22 -1.69
C LEU A 156 5.36 6.06 -2.38
N ASN A 157 4.42 5.41 -3.06
CA ASN A 157 3.20 6.06 -3.55
C ASN A 157 1.99 5.20 -3.24
N LEU A 158 0.99 5.81 -2.60
CA LEU A 158 -0.31 5.23 -2.32
C LEU A 158 -1.36 6.25 -2.76
N GLN A 159 -2.13 5.92 -3.78
CA GLN A 159 -3.27 6.71 -4.23
C GLN A 159 -4.44 5.81 -4.56
N LYS A 160 -5.64 6.27 -4.20
CA LYS A 160 -6.91 5.59 -4.46
C LYS A 160 -7.94 6.56 -5.00
N ASP A 161 -8.33 6.36 -6.25
CA ASP A 161 -9.42 7.11 -6.87
C ASP A 161 -10.63 6.20 -7.06
N VAL A 162 -11.82 6.72 -6.79
CA VAL A 162 -13.08 5.99 -6.94
C VAL A 162 -14.05 6.78 -7.80
N THR A 163 -14.95 6.08 -8.49
CA THR A 163 -16.01 6.74 -9.26
C THR A 163 -17.15 7.11 -8.34
N THR A 164 -17.59 8.37 -8.36
CA THR A 164 -18.74 8.88 -7.60
C THR A 164 -19.82 9.40 -8.57
N SER A 165 -21.11 9.23 -8.21
CA SER A 165 -22.24 9.96 -8.84
C SER A 165 -22.26 11.40 -8.37
#